data_AF-A0AAD9Z6E8-F1
#
_entry.id   AF-A0AAD9Z6E8-F1
#
_cell.length_a   1.000
_cell.length_b   1.000
_cell.length_c   1.000
_cell.angle_alpha   90.00
_cell.angle_beta   90.00
_cell.angle_gamma   90.00
#
_symmetry.space_group_name_H-M   'P 1'
#
loop_
_entity.id
_entity.type
_entity.pdbx_description
1 polymer ?
#
loop_
_entity_poly.entity_id
_entity_poly.type
_entity_poly.pdbx_seq_one_letter_code
_entity_poly.pdbx_strand_id
1 'polypeptide(L)'
;MQHVLSLPIVAAFAILSWLLEPVVAASKANGSVVRTYYVGAVEEDWDYLPTGVDITNGLPIAQSPQGAAVAAPNGQRIGHTYTKAMFREFTDNSFVSQTDRPQVSKSPMSFEAFSDCDTVDGYDRTNPQG
;
A
#
# COMPACT_ATOMS: atom_id res chain seq x y z
N MET A 1 -27.34 55.75 -49.14
CA MET A 1 -27.40 56.43 -47.83
C MET A 1 -26.75 55.51 -46.82
N GLN A 2 -25.48 55.75 -46.49
CA GLN A 2 -24.68 54.90 -45.61
C GLN A 2 -24.70 55.47 -44.20
N HIS A 3 -25.27 54.72 -43.26
CA HIS A 3 -25.42 55.09 -41.86
C HIS A 3 -24.07 55.08 -41.16
N VAL A 4 -23.64 56.25 -40.69
CA VAL A 4 -22.46 56.44 -39.85
C VAL A 4 -22.86 56.09 -38.41
N LEU A 5 -22.67 54.84 -38.00
CA LEU A 5 -22.73 54.50 -36.59
C LEU A 5 -21.40 54.93 -35.96
N SER A 6 -21.50 55.87 -35.03
CA SER A 6 -20.40 56.54 -34.35
C SER A 6 -19.51 55.54 -33.59
N LEU A 7 -18.20 55.78 -33.64
CA LEU A 7 -17.18 54.94 -33.01
C LEU A 7 -17.26 54.71 -31.47
N PRO A 8 -17.91 55.53 -30.60
CA PRO A 8 -17.82 55.30 -29.16
C PRO A 8 -18.68 54.13 -28.66
N ILE A 9 -19.71 53.73 -29.42
CA ILE A 9 -20.62 52.66 -28.99
C ILE A 9 -19.93 51.28 -29.11
N VAL A 10 -19.18 51.06 -30.20
CA VAL A 10 -18.45 49.79 -30.41
C VAL A 10 -17.30 49.63 -29.40
N ALA A 11 -16.64 50.73 -29.02
CA ALA A 11 -15.57 50.71 -28.02
C ALA A 11 -16.07 50.36 -26.61
N ALA A 12 -17.25 50.86 -26.20
CA ALA A 12 -17.81 50.56 -24.88
C ALA A 12 -18.17 49.06 -24.70
N PHE A 13 -18.62 48.39 -25.77
CA PHE A 13 -18.88 46.95 -25.76
C PHE A 13 -17.61 46.11 -25.73
N ALA A 14 -16.54 46.55 -26.41
CA ALA A 14 -15.24 45.88 -26.36
C ALA A 14 -14.61 45.95 -24.96
N ILE A 15 -14.78 47.08 -24.25
CA ILE A 15 -14.23 47.27 -22.90
C ILE A 15 -15.07 46.50 -21.85
N LEU A 16 -16.40 46.42 -22.01
CA LEU A 16 -17.24 45.62 -21.12
C LEU A 16 -17.04 44.11 -21.34
N SER A 17 -16.70 43.69 -22.57
CA SER A 17 -16.30 42.31 -22.90
C SER A 17 -14.86 41.96 -22.48
N TRP A 18 -14.15 42.87 -21.81
CA TRP A 18 -12.82 42.65 -21.23
C TRP A 18 -12.83 42.73 -19.69
N LEU A 19 -14.00 42.87 -19.06
CA LEU A 19 -14.12 42.88 -17.59
C LEU A 19 -14.88 41.67 -17.03
N LEU A 20 -15.16 40.67 -17.85
CA LEU A 20 -15.69 39.39 -17.41
C LEU A 20 -14.96 38.23 -18.11
N GLU A 21 -13.65 38.19 -17.94
CA GLU A 21 -12.93 36.94 -18.10
C GLU A 21 -13.27 36.07 -16.89
N PRO A 22 -13.88 34.88 -17.09
CA PRO A 22 -14.05 33.97 -15.98
C PRO A 22 -12.64 33.53 -15.56
N VAL A 23 -12.21 33.95 -14.37
CA VAL A 23 -11.18 33.23 -13.62
C VAL A 23 -11.76 31.85 -13.34
N VAL A 24 -11.68 30.97 -14.33
CA VAL A 24 -11.72 29.54 -14.10
C VAL A 24 -10.34 29.21 -13.58
N ALA A 25 -10.16 29.40 -12.27
CA ALA A 25 -9.06 28.78 -11.57
C ALA A 25 -9.28 27.26 -11.74
N ALA A 26 -8.59 26.65 -12.69
CA ALA A 26 -8.44 25.21 -12.73
C ALA A 26 -7.75 24.85 -11.41
N SER A 27 -8.51 24.29 -10.46
CA SER A 27 -7.92 23.69 -9.28
C SER A 27 -6.98 22.61 -9.78
N LYS A 28 -5.69 22.75 -9.47
CA LYS A 28 -4.72 21.69 -9.69
C LYS A 28 -5.16 20.55 -8.77
N ALA A 29 -5.96 19.64 -9.30
CA ALA A 29 -6.27 18.40 -8.60
C ALA A 29 -4.92 17.82 -8.20
N ASN A 30 -4.69 17.64 -6.91
CA ASN A 30 -3.54 16.87 -6.45
C ASN A 30 -3.67 15.52 -7.15
N GLY A 31 -2.82 15.30 -8.16
CA GLY A 31 -3.00 14.23 -9.12
C GLY A 31 -3.08 12.91 -8.38
N SER A 32 -4.09 12.10 -8.68
CA SER A 32 -4.12 10.73 -8.20
C SER A 32 -2.96 9.96 -8.84
N VAL A 33 -2.12 9.32 -8.01
CA VAL A 33 -1.05 8.46 -8.49
C VAL A 33 -1.61 7.05 -8.64
N VAL A 34 -1.70 6.55 -9.88
CA VAL A 34 -2.04 5.14 -10.14
C VAL A 34 -0.81 4.29 -9.89
N ARG A 35 -0.94 3.25 -9.06
CA ARG A 35 0.11 2.25 -8.81
C ARG A 35 -0.37 0.89 -9.30
N THR A 36 0.38 0.31 -10.22
CA THR A 36 0.09 -1.02 -10.78
C THR A 36 1.04 -2.03 -10.18
N TYR A 37 0.50 -3.13 -9.65
CA TYR A 37 1.25 -4.25 -9.08
C TYR A 37 0.87 -5.52 -9.82
N TYR A 38 1.85 -6.40 -10.06
CA TYR A 38 1.64 -7.71 -10.64
C TYR A 38 1.84 -8.75 -9.53
N VAL A 39 0.76 -9.39 -9.08
CA VAL A 39 0.80 -10.35 -7.98
C VAL A 39 0.18 -11.67 -8.44
N GLY A 40 0.92 -12.76 -8.30
CA GLY A 40 0.47 -14.12 -8.62
C GLY A 40 0.44 -15.01 -7.38
N ALA A 41 -0.35 -16.09 -7.41
CA ALA A 41 -0.33 -17.14 -6.40
C ALA A 41 0.56 -18.30 -6.88
N VAL A 42 1.61 -18.60 -6.13
CA VAL A 42 2.62 -19.63 -6.44
C VAL A 42 2.59 -20.69 -5.36
N GLU A 43 2.57 -21.97 -5.74
CA GLU A 43 2.69 -23.06 -4.78
C GLU A 43 4.15 -23.20 -4.32
N GLU A 44 4.38 -23.08 -3.02
CA GLU A 44 5.70 -23.23 -2.40
C GLU A 44 5.60 -24.00 -1.09
N ASP A 45 6.68 -24.69 -0.73
CA ASP A 45 6.79 -25.37 0.55
C ASP A 45 7.10 -24.37 1.65
N TRP A 46 6.17 -24.26 2.60
CA TRP A 46 6.28 -23.37 3.74
C TRP A 46 6.71 -24.15 4.98
N ASP A 47 7.97 -23.96 5.38
CA ASP A 47 8.53 -24.45 6.63
C ASP A 47 8.11 -23.51 7.79
N TYR A 48 7.29 -24.03 8.71
CA TYR A 48 6.87 -23.28 9.90
C TYR A 48 7.93 -23.20 11.01
N LEU A 49 8.97 -24.05 10.96
CA LEU A 49 10.02 -24.17 11.97
C LEU A 49 11.43 -24.06 11.36
N PRO A 50 11.72 -23.02 10.53
CA PRO A 50 12.96 -22.96 9.74
C PRO A 50 14.22 -22.80 10.59
N THR A 51 14.08 -22.33 11.83
CA THR A 51 15.19 -22.15 12.77
C THR A 51 15.54 -23.43 13.53
N GLY A 52 14.63 -24.41 13.59
CA GLY A 52 14.77 -25.61 14.43
C GLY A 52 14.79 -25.34 15.94
N VAL A 53 14.50 -24.11 16.37
CA VAL A 53 14.51 -23.67 17.78
C VAL A 53 13.17 -23.02 18.13
N ASP A 54 12.62 -23.39 19.28
CA ASP A 54 11.48 -22.69 19.88
C ASP A 54 11.98 -21.34 20.42
N ILE A 55 11.75 -20.28 19.66
CA ILE A 55 12.18 -18.92 20.01
C ILE A 55 11.53 -18.38 21.29
N THR A 56 10.42 -18.97 21.73
CA THR A 56 9.72 -18.55 22.96
C THR A 56 10.43 -19.09 24.20
N ASN A 57 10.81 -20.36 24.15
CA ASN A 57 11.43 -21.06 25.28
C ASN A 57 12.97 -21.10 25.18
N GLY A 58 13.54 -20.75 24.03
CA GLY A 58 14.98 -20.81 23.77
C GLY A 58 15.53 -22.24 23.67
N LEU A 59 14.67 -23.24 23.48
CA LEU A 59 15.05 -24.66 23.44
C LEU A 59 15.05 -25.20 22.01
N PRO A 60 15.87 -26.21 21.71
CA PRO A 60 15.71 -26.99 20.48
C PRO A 60 14.29 -27.52 20.37
N ILE A 61 13.71 -27.52 19.17
CA ILE A 61 12.30 -27.90 18.95
C ILE A 61 11.98 -29.30 19.51
N ALA A 62 12.92 -30.24 19.42
CA ALA A 62 12.77 -31.59 19.96
C ALA A 62 12.61 -31.63 21.51
N GLN A 63 13.07 -30.60 22.21
CA GLN A 63 12.98 -30.46 23.67
C GLN A 63 11.87 -29.50 24.08
N SER A 64 11.24 -28.79 23.13
CA SER A 64 10.11 -27.91 23.42
C SER A 64 8.86 -28.75 23.69
N PRO A 65 8.14 -28.49 24.80
CA PRO A 65 6.90 -29.20 25.14
C PRO A 65 5.85 -29.17 24.02
N GLN A 66 5.78 -28.07 23.26
CA GLN A 66 4.83 -27.88 22.17
C GLN A 66 5.48 -28.09 20.80
N GLY A 67 6.74 -27.69 20.63
CA GLY A 67 7.45 -27.80 19.36
C GLY A 67 7.63 -29.25 18.90
N ALA A 68 7.97 -30.16 19.80
CA ALA A 68 8.24 -31.55 19.45
C ALA A 68 7.01 -32.26 18.86
N ALA A 69 5.80 -31.88 19.31
CA ALA A 69 4.54 -32.49 18.88
C ALA A 69 4.15 -32.14 17.43
N VAL A 70 4.69 -31.05 16.89
CA VAL A 70 4.38 -30.55 15.54
C VAL A 70 5.55 -30.68 14.56
N ALA A 71 6.76 -30.93 15.06
CA ALA A 71 7.97 -30.92 14.26
C ALA A 71 8.15 -32.14 13.36
N ALA A 72 7.99 -33.35 13.90
CA ALA A 72 8.31 -34.55 13.15
C ALA A 72 7.07 -35.13 12.45
N PRO A 73 7.20 -35.57 11.19
CA PRO A 73 6.22 -36.44 10.58
C PRO A 73 6.11 -37.73 11.41
N ASN A 74 4.89 -38.21 11.59
CA ASN A 74 4.64 -39.58 12.00
C ASN A 74 3.60 -40.15 11.02
N GLY A 75 3.36 -41.46 10.95
CA GLY A 75 2.43 -42.02 9.95
C GLY A 75 1.01 -41.40 9.93
N GLN A 76 0.67 -40.55 10.89
CA GLN A 76 -0.59 -39.80 11.00
C GLN A 76 -0.42 -38.27 10.92
N ARG A 77 0.80 -37.75 10.78
CA ARG A 77 1.14 -36.32 10.77
C ARG A 77 2.14 -35.99 9.67
N ILE A 78 1.87 -34.91 8.96
CA ILE A 78 2.68 -34.46 7.81
C ILE A 78 4.03 -33.86 8.27
N GLY A 79 4.08 -33.22 9.44
CA GLY A 79 5.26 -32.53 9.97
C GLY A 79 5.08 -31.00 9.96
N HIS A 80 6.18 -30.25 9.90
CA HIS A 80 6.19 -28.78 9.99
C HIS A 80 6.26 -28.05 8.64
N THR A 81 6.44 -28.78 7.53
CA THR A 81 6.50 -28.21 6.19
C THR A 81 5.25 -28.57 5.41
N TYR A 82 4.62 -27.57 4.80
CA TYR A 82 3.37 -27.72 4.06
C TYR A 82 3.43 -26.95 2.75
N THR A 83 2.94 -27.54 1.67
CA THR A 83 2.74 -26.81 0.41
C THR A 83 1.60 -25.80 0.59
N LYS A 84 1.86 -24.53 0.23
CA LYS A 84 0.94 -23.40 0.35
C LYS A 84 0.92 -22.61 -0.95
N ALA A 85 -0.22 -21.98 -1.25
CA ALA A 85 -0.31 -20.95 -2.27
C ALA A 85 0.13 -19.60 -1.66
N MET A 86 1.30 -19.12 -2.06
CA MET A 86 1.93 -17.88 -1.60
C MET A 86 1.74 -16.77 -2.64
N PHE A 87 1.35 -15.58 -2.19
CA PHE A 87 1.33 -14.41 -3.07
C PHE A 87 2.74 -13.89 -3.30
N ARG A 88 3.14 -13.81 -4.57
CA ARG A 88 4.46 -13.35 -5.03
C ARG A 88 4.29 -12.17 -5.99
N GLU A 89 5.17 -11.19 -5.86
CA GLU A 89 5.25 -10.05 -6.76
C GLU A 89 6.04 -10.43 -8.02
N PHE A 90 5.55 -9.98 -9.17
CA PHE A 90 6.17 -10.16 -10.47
C PHE A 90 6.52 -8.80 -11.08
N THR A 91 7.48 -8.81 -12.01
CA THR A 91 7.95 -7.58 -12.64
C THR A 91 6.96 -6.98 -13.62
N ASP A 92 6.14 -7.83 -14.28
CA ASP A 92 5.20 -7.43 -15.31
C ASP A 92 3.98 -8.37 -15.41
N ASN A 93 3.11 -8.09 -16.38
CA ASN A 93 1.89 -8.86 -16.64
C ASN A 93 2.13 -10.25 -17.24
N SER A 94 3.38 -10.62 -17.56
CA SER A 94 3.69 -11.95 -18.10
C SER A 94 3.76 -13.01 -16.99
N PHE A 95 3.94 -12.59 -15.74
CA PHE A 95 4.11 -13.48 -14.57
C PHE A 95 5.24 -14.50 -14.73
N VAL A 96 6.26 -14.19 -15.54
CA VAL A 96 7.42 -15.09 -15.77
C VAL A 96 8.55 -14.81 -14.77
N SER A 97 8.86 -13.54 -14.52
CA SER A 97 9.96 -13.13 -13.63
C SER A 97 9.41 -12.65 -12.30
N GLN A 98 9.70 -13.40 -11.23
CA GLN A 98 9.38 -12.98 -9.87
C GLN A 98 10.33 -11.87 -9.42
N THR A 99 9.80 -10.88 -8.72
CA THR A 99 10.59 -9.79 -8.14
C THR A 99 11.37 -10.32 -6.93
N ASP A 100 12.65 -9.94 -6.84
CA ASP A 100 13.47 -10.27 -5.68
C ASP A 100 12.90 -9.65 -4.42
N ARG A 101 12.68 -10.47 -3.40
CA ARG A 101 12.21 -9.98 -2.12
C ARG A 101 13.31 -9.08 -1.54
N PRO A 102 13.00 -7.80 -1.22
CA PRO A 102 13.97 -6.96 -0.56
C PRO A 102 14.40 -7.64 0.74
N GLN A 103 15.70 -7.80 0.92
CA GLN A 103 16.23 -8.20 2.21
C GLN A 103 15.80 -7.11 3.18
N VAL A 104 14.93 -7.45 4.13
CA VAL A 104 14.55 -6.51 5.19
C VAL A 104 15.76 -6.40 6.11
N SER A 105 16.79 -5.66 5.67
CA SER A 105 17.93 -5.27 6.48
C SER A 105 17.50 -4.16 7.42
N LYS A 106 16.47 -4.41 8.25
CA LYS A 106 15.81 -3.42 9.13
C LYS A 106 15.85 -2.01 8.54
N SER A 107 15.44 -1.85 7.29
CA SER A 107 15.24 -0.50 6.75
C SER A 107 14.01 0.07 7.44
N PRO A 108 13.98 1.37 7.77
CA PRO A 108 12.94 2.01 8.56
C PRO A 108 11.66 2.15 7.73
N MET A 109 11.04 1.04 7.35
CA MET A 109 9.59 0.92 7.39
C MET A 109 9.25 0.76 8.86
N SER A 110 9.55 1.81 9.63
CA SER A 110 9.16 1.92 11.01
C SER A 110 7.64 1.79 11.06
N PHE A 111 7.21 1.16 12.13
CA PHE A 111 5.86 1.12 12.68
C PHE A 111 5.13 2.48 12.73
N GLU A 112 5.74 3.58 12.29
CA GLU A 112 5.18 4.93 12.21
C GLU A 112 4.13 5.09 11.10
N ALA A 113 4.07 4.20 10.10
CA ALA A 113 3.03 4.28 9.06
C ALA A 113 1.64 3.80 9.52
N PHE A 114 1.54 3.12 10.66
CA PHE A 114 0.26 2.68 11.23
C PHE A 114 -0.35 3.68 12.23
N SER A 115 0.42 4.70 12.65
CA SER A 115 -0.04 5.68 13.64
C SER A 115 -1.08 6.67 13.10
N ASP A 116 -1.29 6.72 11.78
CA ASP A 116 -2.22 7.66 11.16
C ASP A 116 -3.69 7.20 11.23
N CYS A 117 -3.95 5.94 11.65
CA CYS A 117 -5.31 5.45 11.88
C CYS A 117 -5.87 5.74 13.29
N ASP A 118 -5.07 6.31 14.20
CA ASP A 118 -5.52 6.55 15.57
C ASP A 118 -6.31 7.85 15.76
N THR A 119 -6.35 8.72 14.75
CA THR A 119 -7.18 9.94 14.78
C THR A 119 -8.43 9.75 13.93
N VAL A 120 -9.41 9.02 14.48
CA VAL A 120 -10.79 9.06 13.98
C VAL A 120 -11.57 9.93 14.96
N ASP A 121 -12.16 11.02 14.48
CA ASP A 121 -13.06 11.91 15.23
C ASP A 121 -12.44 12.70 16.39
N GLY A 122 -11.17 13.12 16.27
CA GLY A 122 -10.56 14.11 17.18
C GLY A 122 -10.41 13.68 18.64
N TYR A 123 -10.60 12.39 18.94
CA TYR A 123 -10.39 11.81 20.26
C TYR A 123 -9.05 11.08 20.31
N ASP A 124 -8.09 11.69 21.00
CA ASP A 124 -6.78 11.10 21.27
C ASP A 124 -6.90 10.06 22.40
N ARG A 125 -6.72 8.77 22.06
CA ARG A 125 -6.78 7.66 23.02
C ARG A 125 -5.58 7.60 23.98
N THR A 126 -4.52 8.36 23.73
CA THR A 126 -3.33 8.39 24.58
C THR A 126 -3.44 9.40 25.73
N ASN A 127 -4.44 10.27 25.69
CA ASN A 127 -4.77 11.19 26.76
C ASN A 127 -6.16 10.89 27.36
N PRO A 128 -6.22 10.08 28.44
CA PRO A 128 -7.49 9.74 29.10
C PRO A 128 -8.06 10.87 29.97
N GLN A 129 -7.56 12.11 29.85
CA GLN A 129 -8.03 13.29 30.57
C GLN A 129 -8.67 14.28 29.58
N GLY A 130 -9.88 13.94 29.16
CA GLY A 130 -10.93 14.92 28.84
C GLY A 130 -11.99 14.82 29.92
#